data_AF-A0A227J8I5-F1
#
_entry.id   AF-A0A227J8I5-F1
#
_cell.length_a   1.000
_cell.length_b   1.000
_cell.length_c   1.000
_cell.angle_alpha   90.00
_cell.angle_beta   90.00
_cell.angle_gamma   90.00
#
_symmetry.space_group_name_H-M   'P 1'
#
loop_
_entity.id
_entity.type
_entity.pdbx_description
1 polymer ?
#
loop_
_entity_poly.entity_id
_entity_poly.type
_entity_poly.pdbx_seq_one_letter_code
_entity_poly.pdbx_strand_id
1 'polypeptide(L)'
;HKLSIRHLAHDGSETVLCGQQYRGEPDEYPALLAMHERGGEMQTLQAEPEEWARFNHYIASIAATNDWILATSPPGSCYGIWSKETGKLVELNALPDASGVVIYGDEFRVSSGAGKVVEQKPSQFKNAYSSGVQWDNHWSRII
;
A
#
# COMPACT_ATOMS: atom_id res chain seq x y z
N HIS A 1 -18.49 -9.51 10.18
CA HIS A 1 -17.90 -8.19 9.89
C HIS A 1 -16.61 -8.01 10.69
N LYS A 2 -15.44 -8.22 10.06
CA LYS A 2 -14.12 -8.16 10.71
C LYS A 2 -13.12 -7.21 10.01
N LEU A 3 -13.50 -6.65 8.86
CA LEU A 3 -12.74 -5.66 8.10
C LEU A 3 -13.28 -4.25 8.32
N SER A 4 -12.38 -3.29 8.52
CA SER A 4 -12.70 -1.86 8.64
C SER A 4 -11.82 -1.06 7.69
N ILE A 5 -12.40 -0.11 6.95
CA ILE A 5 -11.65 0.80 6.09
C ILE A 5 -10.94 1.82 6.99
N ARG A 6 -9.64 2.04 6.73
CA ARG A 6 -8.78 2.95 7.50
C ARG A 6 -8.16 4.03 6.62
N HIS A 7 -7.90 3.70 5.36
CA HIS A 7 -7.26 4.59 4.40
C HIS A 7 -8.03 4.59 3.10
N LEU A 8 -8.12 5.77 2.49
CA LEU A 8 -8.64 5.94 1.14
C LEU A 8 -7.58 6.64 0.30
N ALA A 9 -7.47 6.22 -0.95
CA ALA A 9 -6.69 6.91 -1.98
C ALA A 9 -7.53 6.98 -3.25
N HIS A 10 -7.18 7.89 -4.16
CA HIS A 10 -7.73 7.92 -5.50
C HIS A 10 -6.57 7.90 -6.50
N ASP A 11 -6.82 7.41 -7.71
CA ASP A 11 -5.81 7.31 -8.76
C ASP A 11 -5.67 8.60 -9.60
N GLY A 12 -6.35 9.67 -9.21
CA GLY A 12 -6.47 10.90 -9.98
C GLY A 12 -7.65 10.94 -10.96
N SER A 13 -8.40 9.85 -11.10
CA SER A 13 -9.54 9.70 -12.01
C SER A 13 -10.78 9.19 -11.25
N GLU A 14 -11.41 8.11 -11.71
CA GLU A 14 -12.68 7.60 -11.19
C GLU A 14 -12.53 6.44 -10.18
N THR A 15 -11.31 5.96 -9.94
CA THR A 15 -11.05 4.82 -9.05
C THR A 15 -10.70 5.30 -7.64
N VAL A 16 -11.44 4.81 -6.65
CA VAL A 16 -11.14 4.95 -5.22
C VAL A 16 -10.60 3.63 -4.68
N LEU A 17 -9.52 3.71 -3.92
CA LEU A 17 -8.87 2.58 -3.25
C LEU A 17 -9.17 2.62 -1.76
N CYS A 18 -9.38 1.46 -1.19
CA CYS A 18 -9.66 1.26 0.23
C CYS A 18 -8.58 0.37 0.84
N GLY A 19 -7.94 0.86 1.90
CA GLY A 19 -6.99 0.11 2.72
C GLY A 19 -7.61 -0.19 4.07
N GLN A 20 -7.47 -1.42 4.51
CA GLN A 20 -8.28 -1.96 5.59
C GLN A 20 -7.44 -2.48 6.76
N GLN A 21 -8.10 -2.55 7.91
CA GLN A 21 -7.65 -3.31 9.06
C GLN A 21 -8.58 -4.49 9.28
N TYR A 22 -7.99 -5.67 9.44
CA TYR A 22 -8.68 -6.87 9.87
C TYR A 22 -8.50 -7.07 11.39
N ARG A 23 -9.59 -7.42 12.10
CA ARG A 23 -9.59 -7.66 13.56
C ARG A 23 -10.34 -8.96 13.91
N GLY A 24 -10.11 -10.00 13.13
CA GLY A 24 -10.73 -11.30 13.34
C GLY A 24 -9.76 -12.36 13.85
N GLU A 25 -9.82 -13.56 13.25
CA GLU A 25 -8.97 -14.66 13.70
C GLU A 25 -7.51 -14.41 13.29
N PRO A 26 -6.51 -14.64 14.16
CA PRO A 26 -5.12 -14.36 13.85
C PRO A 26 -4.55 -15.09 12.61
N ASP A 27 -5.12 -16.23 12.24
CA ASP A 27 -4.70 -17.07 11.11
C ASP A 27 -5.54 -16.86 9.82
N GLU A 28 -6.50 -15.94 9.84
CA GLU A 28 -7.21 -15.51 8.63
C GLU A 28 -6.50 -14.32 7.98
N TYR A 29 -6.21 -14.41 6.68
CA TYR A 29 -5.53 -13.37 5.92
C TYR A 29 -6.36 -12.90 4.73
N PRO A 30 -7.48 -12.20 4.97
CA PRO A 30 -8.33 -11.70 3.88
C PRO A 30 -7.63 -10.59 3.09
N ALA A 31 -8.17 -10.30 1.91
CA ALA A 31 -7.76 -9.12 1.16
C ALA A 31 -7.95 -7.85 2.00
N LEU A 32 -6.88 -7.06 2.11
CA LEU A 32 -6.88 -5.80 2.88
C LEU A 32 -6.98 -4.57 1.98
N LEU A 33 -6.99 -4.78 0.67
CA LEU A 33 -7.15 -3.75 -0.35
C LEU A 33 -8.35 -4.04 -1.23
N ALA A 34 -9.10 -2.99 -1.54
CA ALA A 34 -10.14 -3.03 -2.54
C ALA A 34 -10.13 -1.75 -3.39
N MET A 35 -10.64 -1.85 -4.60
CA MET A 35 -10.88 -0.73 -5.51
C MET A 35 -12.36 -0.62 -5.83
N HIS A 36 -12.81 0.59 -6.11
CA HIS A 36 -14.18 0.88 -6.47
C HIS A 36 -14.21 2.01 -7.50
N GLU A 37 -15.00 1.80 -8.55
CA GLU A 37 -15.33 2.82 -9.54
C GLU A 37 -16.78 3.24 -9.38
N ARG A 38 -17.08 4.50 -9.69
CA ARG A 38 -18.42 5.07 -9.53
C ARG A 38 -19.46 4.22 -10.29
N GLY A 39 -20.42 3.69 -9.55
CA GLY A 39 -21.51 2.88 -10.10
C GLY A 39 -21.16 1.40 -10.32
N GLY A 40 -19.91 1.01 -10.08
CA GLY A 40 -19.47 -0.38 -10.07
C GLY A 40 -19.56 -1.03 -8.68
N GLU A 41 -19.19 -2.30 -8.62
CA GLU A 41 -19.04 -3.02 -7.35
C GLU A 41 -17.66 -2.75 -6.72
N MET A 42 -17.52 -3.06 -5.43
CA MET A 42 -16.22 -3.05 -4.77
C MET A 42 -15.45 -4.31 -5.14
N GLN A 43 -14.26 -4.16 -5.73
CA GLN A 43 -13.40 -5.25 -6.18
C GLN A 43 -12.20 -5.38 -5.26
N THR A 44 -12.05 -6.53 -4.60
CA THR A 44 -10.88 -6.81 -3.75
C THR A 44 -9.65 -7.09 -4.60
N LEU A 45 -8.49 -6.54 -4.22
CA LEU A 45 -7.22 -6.90 -4.85
C LEU A 45 -6.78 -8.31 -4.43
N GLN A 46 -6.02 -8.96 -5.31
CA GLN A 46 -5.62 -10.35 -5.19
C GLN A 46 -4.16 -10.47 -4.77
N ALA A 47 -3.89 -11.38 -3.84
CA ALA A 47 -2.58 -11.86 -3.43
C ALA A 47 -2.76 -13.25 -2.81
N GLU A 48 -1.71 -14.05 -2.76
CA GLU A 48 -1.73 -15.36 -2.11
C GLU A 48 -1.89 -15.21 -0.57
N PRO A 49 -2.42 -16.22 0.14
CA PRO A 49 -2.61 -16.14 1.58
C PRO A 49 -1.35 -15.77 2.36
N GLU A 50 -0.19 -16.31 1.98
CA GLU A 50 1.09 -16.03 2.63
C GLU A 50 1.56 -14.58 2.39
N GLU A 51 1.16 -13.99 1.26
CA GLU A 51 1.46 -12.60 0.92
C GLU A 51 0.59 -11.66 1.76
N TRP A 52 -0.72 -11.94 1.88
CA TRP A 52 -1.59 -11.19 2.79
C TRP A 52 -1.15 -11.32 4.25
N ALA A 53 -0.67 -12.51 4.66
CA ALA A 53 -0.12 -12.71 6.00
C ALA A 53 1.05 -11.76 6.31
N ARG A 54 1.85 -11.37 5.31
CA ARG A 54 2.93 -10.41 5.52
C ARG A 54 2.46 -9.03 5.97
N PHE A 55 1.25 -8.61 5.61
CA PHE A 55 0.72 -7.30 5.99
C PHE A 55 0.23 -7.23 7.43
N ASN A 56 0.24 -8.35 8.16
CA ASN A 56 -0.14 -8.43 9.58
C ASN A 56 -1.45 -7.66 9.87
N HIS A 57 -2.45 -7.94 9.04
CA HIS A 57 -3.82 -7.43 9.15
C HIS A 57 -4.01 -5.92 9.09
N TYR A 58 -3.01 -5.15 8.64
CA TYR A 58 -3.11 -3.69 8.61
C TYR A 58 -2.44 -3.06 7.38
N ILE A 59 -3.20 -2.23 6.68
CA ILE A 59 -2.68 -1.27 5.71
C ILE A 59 -2.58 0.10 6.38
N ALA A 60 -1.43 0.78 6.26
CA ALA A 60 -1.21 2.09 6.87
C ALA A 60 -1.24 3.27 5.89
N SER A 61 -1.01 3.01 4.60
CA SER A 61 -1.01 4.03 3.56
C SER A 61 -1.17 3.37 2.19
N ILE A 62 -1.73 4.12 1.24
CA ILE A 62 -1.97 3.68 -0.14
C ILE A 62 -1.68 4.85 -1.07
N ALA A 63 -1.06 4.56 -2.22
CA ALA A 63 -0.93 5.47 -3.33
C ALA A 63 -1.17 4.72 -4.65
N ALA A 64 -1.63 5.41 -5.68
CA ALA A 64 -1.83 4.80 -6.98
C ALA A 64 -1.51 5.71 -8.15
N THR A 65 -0.72 5.19 -9.08
CA THR A 65 -0.51 5.76 -10.41
C THR A 65 -1.59 5.26 -11.37
N ASN A 66 -1.41 5.53 -12.67
CA ASN A 66 -2.30 5.01 -13.70
C ASN A 66 -2.33 3.48 -13.74
N ASP A 67 -1.19 2.83 -13.50
CA ASP A 67 -1.01 1.39 -13.72
C ASP A 67 -0.81 0.58 -12.43
N TRP A 68 -0.40 1.25 -11.34
CA TRP A 68 0.09 0.56 -10.15
C TRP A 68 -0.55 1.11 -8.87
N ILE A 69 -0.72 0.22 -7.90
CA ILE A 69 -1.15 0.54 -6.54
C ILE A 69 -0.04 0.11 -5.59
N LEU A 70 0.40 0.98 -4.68
CA LEU A 70 1.34 0.63 -3.61
C LEU A 70 0.64 0.78 -2.26
N ALA A 71 0.77 -0.23 -1.41
CA ALA A 71 0.30 -0.18 -0.03
C ALA A 71 1.39 -0.60 0.96
N THR A 72 1.37 0.00 2.15
CA THR A 72 2.36 -0.21 3.21
C THR A 72 1.75 -0.88 4.44
N SER A 73 2.56 -1.63 5.19
CA SER A 73 2.23 -2.15 6.51
C SER A 73 3.41 -2.00 7.49
N PRO A 74 3.32 -1.08 8.45
CA PRO A 74 4.23 -0.97 9.59
C PRO A 74 4.31 -2.27 10.41
N PRO A 75 3.19 -2.86 10.88
CA PRO A 75 3.26 -4.07 11.71
C PRO A 75 3.68 -5.31 10.89
N GLY A 76 3.55 -5.27 9.56
CA GLY A 76 4.10 -6.26 8.64
C GLY A 76 5.55 -6.01 8.25
N SER A 77 6.07 -4.80 8.50
CA SER A 77 7.37 -4.32 8.02
C SER A 77 7.57 -4.59 6.52
N CYS A 78 6.54 -4.28 5.73
CA CYS A 78 6.53 -4.53 4.30
C CYS A 78 5.72 -3.48 3.52
N TYR A 79 5.93 -3.47 2.21
CA TYR A 79 5.03 -2.84 1.26
C TYR A 79 4.85 -3.73 0.04
N GLY A 80 3.67 -3.64 -0.59
CA GLY A 80 3.33 -4.39 -1.80
C GLY A 80 2.93 -3.48 -2.95
N ILE A 81 3.09 -3.99 -4.16
CA ILE A 81 2.71 -3.32 -5.40
C ILE A 81 1.76 -4.23 -6.16
N TRP A 82 0.60 -3.71 -6.53
CA TRP A 82 -0.41 -4.39 -7.34
C TRP A 82 -0.53 -3.74 -8.71
N SER A 83 -0.76 -4.57 -9.73
CA SER A 83 -1.19 -4.12 -11.06
C SER A 83 -2.66 -3.69 -11.00
N LYS A 84 -2.99 -2.49 -11.49
CA LYS A 84 -4.38 -2.04 -11.62
C LYS A 84 -5.15 -2.82 -12.68
N GLU A 85 -4.47 -3.18 -13.77
CA GLU A 85 -5.06 -3.94 -14.88
C GLU A 85 -5.52 -5.33 -14.43
N THR A 86 -4.68 -6.05 -13.69
CA THR A 86 -4.97 -7.44 -13.30
C THR A 86 -5.54 -7.57 -11.89
N GLY A 87 -5.40 -6.53 -11.06
CA GLY A 87 -5.75 -6.56 -9.64
C GLY A 87 -4.82 -7.42 -8.77
N LYS A 88 -3.72 -7.95 -9.33
CA LYS A 88 -2.83 -8.91 -8.66
C LYS A 88 -1.58 -8.25 -8.08
N LEU A 89 -1.10 -8.80 -6.96
CA LEU A 89 0.18 -8.44 -6.40
C LEU A 89 1.29 -8.84 -7.38
N VAL A 90 2.21 -7.92 -7.66
CA VAL A 90 3.35 -8.13 -8.54
C VAL A 90 4.69 -8.03 -7.81
N GLU A 91 4.73 -7.29 -6.70
CA GLU A 91 5.94 -7.18 -5.88
C GLU A 91 5.59 -7.10 -4.39
N LEU A 92 6.35 -7.80 -3.55
CA LEU A 92 6.28 -7.72 -2.10
C LEU A 92 7.68 -7.49 -1.54
N ASN A 93 7.85 -6.39 -0.81
CA ASN A 93 9.16 -5.92 -0.38
C ASN A 93 9.20 -5.73 1.14
N ALA A 94 10.30 -6.13 1.76
CA ALA A 94 10.56 -5.87 3.17
C ALA A 94 11.06 -4.43 3.37
N LEU A 95 10.47 -3.72 4.32
CA LEU A 95 10.90 -2.40 4.76
C LEU A 95 10.49 -2.25 6.24
N PRO A 96 11.45 -2.22 7.17
CA PRO A 96 11.14 -2.05 8.59
C PRO A 96 10.27 -0.83 8.81
N ASP A 97 9.18 -1.00 9.56
CA ASP A 97 8.24 0.08 9.88
C ASP A 97 7.82 0.89 8.64
N ALA A 98 7.42 0.20 7.55
CA ALA A 98 6.97 0.84 6.32
C ALA A 98 5.71 1.68 6.57
N SER A 99 5.82 3.01 6.54
CA SER A 99 4.79 3.93 7.03
C SER A 99 3.98 4.56 5.91
N GLY A 100 4.30 5.77 5.47
CA GLY A 100 3.54 6.50 4.45
C GLY A 100 4.04 6.23 3.03
N VAL A 101 3.15 6.29 2.04
CA VAL A 101 3.50 6.33 0.62
C VAL A 101 2.86 7.54 -0.07
N VAL A 102 3.60 8.19 -0.96
CA VAL A 102 3.12 9.26 -1.85
C VAL A 102 3.62 9.07 -3.28
N ILE A 103 2.99 9.78 -4.22
CA ILE A 103 3.41 9.81 -5.63
C ILE A 103 4.22 11.08 -5.90
N TYR A 104 5.39 10.92 -6.52
CA TYR A 104 6.23 12.01 -6.98
C TYR A 104 6.58 11.77 -8.46
N GLY A 105 5.97 12.55 -9.36
CA GLY A 105 6.06 12.26 -10.81
C GLY A 105 5.34 10.94 -11.15
N ASP A 106 6.07 10.00 -11.74
CA ASP A 106 5.63 8.65 -12.07
C ASP A 106 6.16 7.58 -11.10
N GLU A 107 6.67 8.01 -9.94
CA GLU A 107 7.32 7.16 -8.94
C GLU A 107 6.57 7.20 -7.60
N PHE A 108 6.73 6.12 -6.83
CA PHE A 108 6.34 6.09 -5.43
C PHE A 108 7.50 6.48 -4.53
N ARG A 109 7.20 7.22 -3.47
CA ARG A 109 8.11 7.40 -2.34
C ARG A 109 7.50 6.78 -1.10
N VAL A 110 8.19 5.81 -0.54
CA VAL A 110 7.78 5.08 0.66
C VAL A 110 8.67 5.51 1.82
N SER A 111 8.05 5.91 2.92
CA SER A 111 8.74 6.27 4.16
C SER A 111 8.78 5.09 5.12
N SER A 112 9.72 5.16 6.05
CA SER A 112 9.86 4.22 7.15
C SER A 112 10.05 5.00 8.45
N GLY A 113 9.36 4.59 9.51
CA GLY A 113 9.57 5.13 10.86
C GLY A 113 10.97 4.81 11.42
N ALA A 114 11.72 3.90 10.80
CA ALA A 114 13.15 3.68 11.06
C ALA A 114 14.08 4.68 10.34
N GLY A 115 13.52 5.70 9.67
CA GLY A 115 14.26 6.81 9.08
C GLY A 115 14.71 6.63 7.63
N LYS A 116 14.23 5.57 6.96
CA LYS A 116 14.53 5.30 5.54
C LYS A 116 13.47 5.88 4.61
N VAL A 117 13.90 6.23 3.40
CA VAL A 117 13.03 6.53 2.28
C VAL A 117 13.40 5.60 1.12
N VAL A 118 12.39 5.04 0.48
CA VAL A 118 12.52 4.22 -0.73
C VAL A 118 11.86 4.96 -1.89
N GLU A 119 12.60 5.14 -2.96
CA GLU A 119 12.09 5.55 -4.26
C GLU A 119 11.83 4.29 -5.06
N GLN A 120 10.56 4.09 -5.43
CA GLN A 120 10.07 2.86 -6.02
C GLN A 120 9.36 3.17 -7.33
N LYS A 121 9.94 2.67 -8.42
CA LYS A 121 9.29 2.62 -9.73
C LYS A 121 9.07 1.16 -10.12
N PRO A 122 7.81 0.70 -10.24
CA PRO A 122 7.50 -0.70 -10.57
C PRO A 122 8.24 -1.15 -11.84
N SER A 123 8.80 -2.36 -11.82
CA SER A 123 9.59 -2.94 -12.92
C SER A 123 10.89 -2.18 -13.27
N GLN A 124 11.33 -1.22 -12.45
CA GLN A 124 12.55 -0.43 -12.69
C GLN A 124 13.42 -0.35 -11.42
N PHE A 125 14.18 0.73 -11.28
CA PHE A 125 15.17 0.93 -10.24
C PHE A 125 14.53 1.14 -8.87
N LYS A 126 15.13 0.56 -7.83
CA LYS A 126 14.80 0.82 -6.43
C LYS A 126 15.96 1.54 -5.79
N ASN A 127 15.74 2.77 -5.34
CA ASN A 127 16.72 3.52 -4.56
C ASN A 127 16.24 3.59 -3.11
N ALA A 128 17.17 3.46 -2.17
CA ALA A 128 16.87 3.65 -0.76
C ALA A 128 17.95 4.51 -0.12
N TYR A 129 17.53 5.50 0.66
CA TYR A 129 18.44 6.38 1.38
C TYR A 129 17.96 6.62 2.81
N SER A 130 18.91 6.95 3.70
CA SER A 130 18.58 7.39 5.05
C SER A 130 18.30 8.88 5.03
N SER A 131 17.13 9.28 5.51
CA SER A 131 16.78 10.71 5.62
C SER A 131 17.24 11.31 6.94
N GLY A 132 17.51 10.48 7.96
CA GLY A 132 17.75 10.92 9.33
C GLY A 132 16.49 11.40 10.07
N VAL A 133 15.31 11.33 9.44
CA VAL A 133 14.02 11.75 9.98
C VAL A 133 13.09 10.54 10.10
N GLN A 134 12.47 10.35 11.28
CA GLN A 134 11.44 9.32 11.48
C GLN A 134 10.08 9.86 11.04
N TRP A 135 9.43 9.14 10.13
CA TRP A 135 8.14 9.53 9.57
C TRP A 135 7.03 8.62 10.08
N ASP A 136 5.84 9.18 10.27
CA ASP A 136 4.63 8.38 10.45
C ASP A 136 3.98 8.05 9.10
N ASN A 137 2.75 7.55 9.11
CA ASN A 137 2.03 7.14 7.91
C ASN A 137 1.28 8.28 7.19
N HIS A 138 1.28 9.52 7.70
CA HIS A 138 0.51 10.65 7.16
C HIS A 138 1.33 11.52 6.21
N TRP A 139 2.02 10.89 5.26
CA TRP A 139 2.88 11.61 4.33
C TRP A 139 2.07 12.29 3.23
N SER A 140 2.36 13.55 2.94
CA SER A 140 1.67 14.34 1.91
C SER A 140 2.66 15.12 1.08
N ARG A 141 2.44 15.16 -0.24
CA ARG A 141 3.21 16.01 -1.15
C ARG A 141 2.66 17.44 -1.12
N ILE A 142 3.51 18.40 -0.80
CA ILE A 142 3.22 19.83 -0.98
C ILE A 142 3.63 20.20 -2.42
N ILE A 143 2.70 20.77 -3.17
CA ILE A 143 2.91 21.29 -4.54
C ILE A 143 2.87 22.80 -4.55
#